data_AF-A0A1V3BY19-F1
#
_entry.id   AF-A0A1V3BY19-F1
#
_cell.length_a   1.000
_cell.length_b   1.000
_cell.length_c   1.000
_cell.angle_alpha   90.00
_cell.angle_beta   90.00
_cell.angle_gamma   90.00
#
_symmetry.space_group_name_H-M   'P 1'
#
loop_
_entity.id
_entity.type
_entity.pdbx_description
1 polymer ?
#
loop_
_entity_poly.entity_id
_entity_poly.type
_entity_poly.pdbx_seq_one_letter_code
_entity_poly.pdbx_strand_id
1 'polypeptide(L)'
;MRVLVSVAAVFAFAVGGTVLGAVPAYAATGEVVVFTTEFEALERYTDPPSGSCHQLPVTAHVLVNLTDSDVSMHAGPTCLSPGFVVAPDHGWHAPPSGMFSFSVS
;
A
#
# COMPACT_ATOMS: atom_id res chain seq x y z
N MET A 1 -61.59 21.38 22.07
CA MET A 1 -61.22 22.28 20.96
C MET A 1 -59.71 22.48 21.06
N ARG A 2 -58.84 22.08 20.14
CA ARG A 2 -58.88 22.17 18.67
C ARG A 2 -58.21 20.94 18.02
N VAL A 3 -58.76 20.61 16.86
CA VAL A 3 -58.36 19.60 15.87
C VAL A 3 -57.08 20.04 15.14
N LEU A 4 -56.35 19.09 14.53
CA LEU A 4 -55.75 19.10 13.16
C LEU A 4 -54.53 18.14 13.15
N VAL A 5 -54.69 16.89 12.71
CA VAL A 5 -54.64 16.40 11.31
C VAL A 5 -53.23 16.46 10.71
N SER A 6 -52.75 15.27 10.35
CA SER A 6 -51.45 14.90 9.79
C SER A 6 -51.04 15.69 8.55
N VAL A 7 -49.73 15.91 8.39
CA VAL A 7 -49.11 16.09 7.08
C VAL A 7 -47.96 15.10 6.97
N ALA A 8 -48.19 14.07 6.15
CA ALA A 8 -47.17 13.18 5.66
C ALA A 8 -46.15 13.98 4.83
N ALA A 9 -44.88 13.98 5.24
CA ALA A 9 -43.77 14.39 4.39
C ALA A 9 -43.07 13.11 3.91
N VAL A 10 -43.49 12.66 2.72
CA VAL A 10 -42.81 11.64 1.93
C VAL A 10 -41.43 12.20 1.54
N PHE A 11 -40.37 11.79 2.23
CA PHE A 11 -39.01 11.96 1.73
C PHE A 11 -38.67 10.77 0.83
N ALA A 12 -39.12 10.84 -0.41
CA ALA A 12 -38.50 10.10 -1.50
C ALA A 12 -37.38 10.98 -2.06
N PHE A 13 -36.11 10.59 -1.92
CA PHE A 13 -35.08 10.97 -2.89
C PHE A 13 -33.84 10.05 -2.79
N ALA A 14 -33.59 9.40 -3.93
CA ALA A 14 -32.32 8.89 -4.45
C ALA A 14 -31.59 7.77 -3.67
N VAL A 15 -31.81 6.53 -4.13
CA VAL A 15 -30.75 5.51 -4.21
C VAL A 15 -29.70 6.03 -5.19
N GLY A 16 -28.82 6.91 -4.71
CA GLY A 16 -27.61 7.29 -5.42
C GLY A 16 -26.62 6.14 -5.33
N GLY A 17 -26.63 5.27 -6.35
CA GLY A 17 -25.63 4.21 -6.47
C GLY A 17 -24.25 4.82 -6.44
N THR A 18 -23.51 4.58 -5.36
CA THR A 18 -22.07 4.84 -5.33
C THR A 18 -21.42 3.82 -6.25
N VAL A 19 -21.28 4.16 -7.52
CA VAL A 19 -20.25 3.56 -8.36
C VAL A 19 -18.93 4.07 -7.79
N LEU A 20 -18.44 3.39 -6.75
CA LEU A 20 -17.04 3.47 -6.38
C LEU A 20 -16.30 2.95 -7.61
N GLY A 21 -15.85 3.87 -8.46
CA GLY A 21 -15.05 3.53 -9.63
C GLY A 21 -13.85 2.73 -9.13
N ALA A 22 -13.78 1.46 -9.52
CA ALA A 22 -12.58 0.68 -9.38
C ALA A 22 -11.55 1.33 -10.30
N VAL A 23 -10.74 2.24 -9.75
CA VAL A 23 -9.55 2.74 -10.44
C VAL A 23 -8.70 1.49 -10.68
N PRO A 24 -8.28 1.21 -11.93
CA PRO A 24 -7.37 0.09 -12.16
C PRO A 24 -6.15 0.32 -11.28
N ALA A 25 -5.90 -0.61 -10.35
CA ALA A 25 -4.64 -0.66 -9.65
C ALA A 25 -3.60 -1.04 -10.70
N TYR A 26 -2.88 -0.03 -11.20
CA TYR A 26 -1.66 -0.28 -11.95
C TYR A 26 -0.68 -0.92 -10.97
N ALA A 27 -0.17 -2.10 -11.31
CA ALA A 27 0.95 -2.67 -10.60
C ALA A 27 2.23 -2.19 -11.28
N ALA A 28 3.26 -1.92 -10.48
CA ALA A 28 4.60 -1.84 -11.03
C ALA A 28 4.92 -3.16 -11.73
N THR A 29 5.66 -3.11 -12.84
CA THR A 29 6.15 -4.32 -13.50
C THR A 29 7.53 -4.67 -12.96
N GLY A 30 7.79 -5.96 -12.73
CA GLY A 30 9.06 -6.46 -12.19
C GLY A 30 8.94 -6.97 -10.76
N GLU A 31 9.99 -6.84 -9.96
CA GLU A 31 9.96 -7.32 -8.58
C GLU A 31 10.74 -6.45 -7.58
N VAL A 32 10.22 -6.39 -6.35
CA VAL A 32 11.03 -5.97 -5.20
C VAL A 32 11.60 -7.24 -4.56
N VAL A 33 12.93 -7.29 -4.42
CA VAL A 33 13.63 -8.43 -3.83
C VAL A 33 14.22 -8.02 -2.48
N VAL A 34 13.96 -8.80 -1.45
CA VAL A 34 14.49 -8.57 -0.11
C VAL A 34 15.39 -9.73 0.26
N PHE A 35 16.68 -9.43 0.41
CA PHE A 35 17.62 -10.32 1.04
C PHE A 35 17.41 -10.25 2.56
N THR A 36 17.16 -11.41 3.18
CA THR A 36 17.09 -11.55 4.63
C THR A 36 18.43 -12.05 5.16
N THR A 37 18.63 -13.36 5.29
CA THR A 37 19.90 -13.99 5.73
C THR A 37 20.36 -15.07 4.76
N GLU A 38 21.59 -15.54 4.91
CA GLU A 38 22.19 -16.59 4.08
C GLU A 38 21.50 -17.95 4.23
N PHE A 39 20.71 -18.13 5.29
CA PHE A 39 20.01 -19.38 5.60
C PHE A 39 18.56 -19.39 5.13
N GLU A 40 18.07 -18.26 4.60
CA GLU A 40 16.70 -18.07 4.15
C GLU A 40 16.66 -17.83 2.64
N ALA A 41 15.52 -18.11 2.03
CA ALA A 41 15.30 -17.72 0.65
C ALA A 41 15.11 -16.20 0.53
N LEU A 42 15.38 -15.65 -0.66
CA LEU A 42 15.03 -14.27 -0.96
C LEU A 42 13.51 -14.09 -0.91
N GLU A 43 13.06 -13.06 -0.21
CA GLU A 43 11.66 -12.63 -0.26
C GLU A 43 11.44 -11.82 -1.54
N ARG A 44 10.37 -12.14 -2.27
CA ARG A 44 10.10 -11.55 -3.59
C ARG A 44 8.66 -11.06 -3.66
N TYR A 45 8.51 -9.82 -4.08
CA TYR A 45 7.23 -9.17 -4.31
C TYR A 45 7.12 -8.88 -5.80
N THR A 46 6.53 -9.82 -6.54
CA THR A 46 6.33 -9.71 -7.99
C THR A 46 5.15 -8.82 -8.31
N ASP A 47 5.33 -7.93 -9.28
CA ASP A 47 4.37 -6.96 -9.79
C ASP A 47 3.53 -6.31 -8.66
N PRO A 48 4.18 -5.64 -7.68
CA PRO A 48 3.46 -5.11 -6.53
C PRO A 48 2.50 -3.98 -6.96
N PRO A 49 1.24 -3.98 -6.48
CA PRO A 49 0.28 -2.94 -6.82
C PRO A 49 0.74 -1.54 -6.39
N SER A 50 0.54 -0.52 -7.21
CA SER A 50 0.74 0.88 -6.80
C SER A 50 -0.09 1.20 -5.56
N GLY A 51 0.52 1.90 -4.61
CA GLY A 51 -0.05 2.24 -3.31
C GLY A 51 -0.07 1.09 -2.30
N SER A 52 0.50 -0.08 -2.63
CA SER A 52 0.65 -1.17 -1.65
C SER A 52 1.61 -0.78 -0.52
N CYS A 53 1.46 -1.43 0.63
CA CYS A 53 2.38 -1.29 1.75
C CYS A 53 2.77 -2.68 2.25
N HIS A 54 4.07 -2.92 2.37
CA HIS A 54 4.64 -4.20 2.77
C HIS A 54 5.61 -4.00 3.93
N GLN A 55 5.31 -4.57 5.08
CA GLN A 55 6.25 -4.63 6.19
C GLN A 55 7.40 -5.58 5.83
N LEU A 56 8.64 -5.14 6.08
CA LEU A 56 9.80 -5.97 5.85
C LEU A 56 9.89 -7.10 6.90
N PRO A 57 10.42 -8.27 6.52
CA PRO A 57 10.74 -9.33 7.46
C PRO A 57 11.64 -8.83 8.61
N VAL A 58 11.52 -9.47 9.77
CA VAL A 58 12.38 -9.19 10.93
C VAL A 58 13.87 -9.44 10.63
N THR A 59 14.16 -10.30 9.66
CA THR A 59 15.48 -10.69 9.21
C THR A 59 15.97 -9.96 7.96
N ALA A 60 15.24 -8.96 7.45
CA ALA A 60 15.64 -8.20 6.25
C ALA A 60 17.00 -7.49 6.43
N HIS A 61 17.82 -7.47 5.38
CA HIS A 61 19.13 -6.80 5.35
C HIS A 61 19.29 -5.88 4.13
N VAL A 62 18.78 -6.27 2.96
CA VAL A 62 18.84 -5.44 1.75
C VAL A 62 17.55 -5.57 0.98
N LEU A 63 16.95 -4.44 0.61
CA LEU A 63 15.90 -4.38 -0.41
C LEU A 63 16.53 -3.94 -1.72
N VAL A 64 16.15 -4.57 -2.82
CA VAL A 64 16.55 -4.20 -4.18
C VAL A 64 15.28 -3.96 -4.99
N ASN A 65 15.18 -2.79 -5.58
CA ASN A 65 14.09 -2.43 -6.47
C ASN A 65 14.44 -2.85 -7.91
N LEU A 66 13.86 -3.96 -8.38
CA LEU A 66 13.94 -4.41 -9.77
C LEU A 66 12.59 -4.21 -10.47
N THR A 67 11.80 -3.22 -10.02
CA THR A 67 10.57 -2.79 -10.69
C THR A 67 10.85 -1.60 -11.61
N ASP A 68 9.89 -1.27 -12.47
CA ASP A 68 9.87 -0.05 -13.28
C ASP A 68 9.34 1.20 -12.55
N SER A 69 9.02 1.08 -11.25
CA SER A 69 8.48 2.14 -10.41
C SER A 69 9.43 2.53 -9.26
N ASP A 70 9.21 3.71 -8.69
CA ASP A 70 9.86 4.11 -7.44
C ASP A 70 9.28 3.36 -6.23
N VAL A 71 10.17 2.82 -5.40
CA VAL A 71 9.83 2.20 -4.11
C VAL A 71 10.20 3.16 -2.98
N SER A 72 9.28 3.43 -2.05
CA SER A 72 9.54 4.28 -0.89
C SER A 72 9.75 3.44 0.37
N MET A 73 10.88 3.63 1.05
CA MET A 73 11.21 3.00 2.34
C MET A 73 10.74 3.85 3.51
N HIS A 74 9.96 3.27 4.41
CA HIS A 74 9.33 3.95 5.53
C HIS A 74 9.80 3.40 6.88
N ALA A 75 9.96 4.28 7.86
CA ALA A 75 10.09 3.88 9.26
C ALA A 75 8.70 3.53 9.83
N GLY A 76 8.57 2.35 10.44
CA GLY A 76 7.33 1.81 10.94
C GLY A 76 6.66 0.83 9.96
N PRO A 77 5.68 0.05 10.43
CA PRO A 77 5.12 -1.07 9.66
C PRO A 77 3.98 -0.68 8.70
N THR A 78 3.56 0.59 8.66
CA THR A 78 2.31 1.01 7.99
C THR A 78 2.49 1.97 6.82
N CYS A 79 3.72 2.24 6.37
CA CYS A 79 4.01 3.19 5.28
C CYS A 79 3.43 4.61 5.47
N LEU A 80 3.11 5.01 6.71
CA LEU A 80 2.54 6.33 7.01
C LEU A 80 3.58 7.40 7.33
N SER A 81 4.81 7.01 7.61
CA SER A 81 5.91 7.95 7.83
C SER A 81 6.47 8.45 6.50
N PRO A 82 7.19 9.59 6.48
CA PRO A 82 7.93 10.00 5.29
C PRO A 82 8.85 8.88 4.78
N GLY A 83 8.90 8.73 3.46
CA GLY A 83 9.68 7.68 2.80
C GLY A 83 11.01 8.16 2.24
N PHE A 84 11.98 7.25 2.12
CA PHE A 84 13.17 7.42 1.29
C PHE A 84 12.98 6.68 -0.03
N VAL A 85 13.15 7.36 -1.16
CA VAL A 85 12.95 6.77 -2.49
C VAL A 85 14.14 5.88 -2.88
N VAL A 86 13.82 4.68 -3.32
CA VAL A 86 14.72 3.70 -3.93
C VAL A 86 14.29 3.58 -5.39
N ALA A 87 15.04 4.24 -6.27
CA ALA A 87 14.79 4.23 -7.71
C ALA A 87 14.92 2.81 -8.30
N PRO A 88 14.36 2.58 -9.50
CA PRO A 88 14.63 1.35 -10.27
C PRO A 88 16.11 1.00 -10.34
N ASP A 89 16.45 -0.28 -10.28
CA ASP A 89 17.80 -0.84 -10.28
C ASP A 89 18.71 -0.40 -9.10
N HIS A 90 18.11 0.09 -8.01
CA HIS A 90 18.86 0.47 -6.79
C HIS A 90 18.47 -0.36 -5.59
N GLY A 91 19.39 -0.42 -4.62
CA GLY A 91 19.18 -1.09 -3.34
C GLY A 91 19.16 -0.13 -2.16
N TRP A 92 18.55 -0.59 -1.07
CA TRP A 92 18.55 0.08 0.22
C TRP A 92 18.92 -0.90 1.33
N HIS A 93 19.77 -0.45 2.25
CA HIS A 93 20.16 -1.25 3.41
C HIS A 93 18.99 -1.26 4.40
N ALA A 94 18.33 -2.40 4.53
CA ALA A 94 17.22 -2.64 5.43
C ALA A 94 17.70 -3.16 6.79
N PRO A 95 17.64 -2.38 7.88
CA PRO A 95 18.10 -2.88 9.17
C PRO A 95 17.24 -4.06 9.66
N PRO A 96 17.85 -5.18 10.10
CA PRO A 96 17.13 -6.37 10.54
C PRO A 96 16.40 -6.09 11.86
N SER A 97 15.14 -5.69 11.73
CA SER A 97 14.31 -5.24 12.85
C SER A 97 12.83 -5.53 12.65
N GLY A 98 12.39 -5.70 11.40
CA GLY A 98 10.96 -5.76 11.05
C GLY A 98 10.22 -4.46 11.35
N MET A 99 10.93 -3.37 11.64
CA MET A 99 10.33 -2.07 11.95
C MET A 99 10.21 -1.17 10.73
N PHE A 100 10.57 -1.64 9.54
CA PHE A 100 10.50 -0.88 8.30
C PHE A 100 9.45 -1.49 7.38
N SER A 101 8.90 -0.66 6.51
CA SER A 101 8.01 -1.08 5.43
C SER A 101 8.40 -0.38 4.14
N PHE A 102 7.95 -0.91 3.02
CA PHE A 102 8.06 -0.24 1.72
C PHE A 102 6.69 -0.07 1.07
N SER A 103 6.54 1.00 0.31
CA SER A 103 5.40 1.23 -0.58
C SER A 103 5.87 1.40 -2.02
N VAL A 104 4.96 1.19 -2.96
CA VAL A 104 5.23 1.28 -4.40
C VAL A 104 4.39 2.40 -5.01
N SER A 105 4.99 3.18 -5.90
CA SER A 105 4.36 4.33 -6.57
C SER A 105 3.83 3.95 -7.94
#